data_AF-A0A961CEV4-F1
#
_entry.id   AF-A0A961CEV4-F1
#
_cell.length_a   1.000
_cell.length_b   1.000
_cell.length_c   1.000
_cell.angle_alpha   90.00
_cell.angle_beta   90.00
_cell.angle_gamma   90.00
#
_symmetry.space_group_name_H-M   'P 1'
#
loop_
_entity.id
_entity.type
_entity.pdbx_description
1 polymer ?
#
loop_
_entity_poly.entity_id
_entity_poly.type
_entity_poly.pdbx_seq_one_letter_code
_entity_poly.pdbx_strand_id
1 'polypeptide(L)' 'RVVDFAREREVLIVHDNAYADLGFDGYQPPSILQAEGAKEVAVELYSMTKSFSMAGWRVA' A
#
# COMPACT_ATOMS: atom_id res chain seq x y z
N ARG A 1 -2.99 3.12 14.24
CA ARG A 1 -4.39 3.61 14.22
C ARG A 1 -5.28 2.79 13.28
N VAL A 2 -5.07 2.81 11.95
CA VAL A 2 -5.94 2.05 11.03
C VAL A 2 -5.77 0.53 11.19
N VAL A 3 -4.53 0.06 11.42
CA VAL A 3 -4.24 -1.35 11.70
C VAL A 3 -4.88 -1.81 13.02
N ASP A 4 -4.75 -1.02 14.08
CA ASP A 4 -5.39 -1.31 15.38
C ASP A 4 -6.91 -1.43 15.24
N PHE A 5 -7.52 -0.48 14.53
CA PHE A 5 -8.95 -0.52 14.21
C PHE A 5 -9.34 -1.80 13.47
N ALA A 6 -8.56 -2.21 12.47
CA ALA A 6 -8.83 -3.41 11.70
C ALA A 6 -8.75 -4.68 12.56
N ARG A 7 -7.77 -4.75 13.48
CA ARG A 7 -7.62 -5.84 14.45
C ARG A 7 -8.77 -5.87 15.46
N GLU A 8 -9.17 -4.72 15.99
CA GLU A 8 -10.27 -4.60 16.97
C GLU A 8 -11.64 -4.93 16.38
N ARG A 9 -11.83 -4.70 15.07
CA ARG A 9 -13.12 -4.89 14.39
C ARG A 9 -13.18 -6.12 13.51
N GLU A 10 -12.12 -6.93 13.49
CA GLU A 10 -12.00 -8.13 12.66
C GLU A 10 -12.29 -7.86 11.17
N VAL A 11 -11.75 -6.75 10.66
CA VAL A 11 -11.87 -6.35 9.24
C VAL A 11 -10.52 -6.37 8.55
N LEU A 12 -10.52 -6.57 7.23
CA LEU A 12 -9.31 -6.53 6.42
C LEU A 12 -9.09 -5.15 5.82
N ILE A 13 -7.83 -4.74 5.71
CA ILE A 13 -7.40 -3.55 5.00
C ILE A 13 -6.88 -3.96 3.62
N VAL A 14 -7.44 -3.36 2.57
CA VAL A 14 -6.85 -3.40 1.23
C VAL A 14 -6.27 -2.02 0.96
N HIS A 15 -4.94 -1.94 0.93
CA HIS A 15 -4.22 -0.72 0.65
C HIS A 15 -3.76 -0.70 -0.80
N ASP A 16 -4.35 0.16 -1.63
CA ASP A 16 -3.88 0.40 -2.99
C ASP A 16 -2.76 1.44 -2.98
N ASN A 17 -1.52 0.97 -3.16
CA ASN A 17 -0.31 1.78 -3.16
C ASN A 17 0.32 1.86 -4.57
N ALA A 18 -0.50 2.05 -5.61
CA ALA A 18 -0.04 2.13 -7.01
C ALA A 18 1.00 3.24 -7.31
N TYR A 19 1.18 4.21 -6.40
CA TYR A 19 2.11 5.33 -6.52
C TYR A 19 3.20 5.29 -5.44
N ALA A 20 3.56 4.10 -4.94
CA ALA A 20 4.52 3.94 -3.84
C ALA A 20 5.87 4.67 -4.08
N ASP A 21 6.32 4.78 -5.33
CA ASP A 21 7.58 5.43 -5.69
C ASP A 21 7.43 6.91 -6.09
N LEU A 22 6.19 7.44 -6.13
CA LEU A 22 5.91 8.80 -6.58
C LEU A 22 5.68 9.74 -5.39
N GLY A 23 6.80 10.19 -4.81
CA GLY A 23 6.83 11.22 -3.77
C GLY A 23 7.47 12.53 -4.28
N PHE A 24 7.02 13.67 -3.77
CA PHE A 24 7.57 15.00 -4.08
C PHE A 24 8.10 15.67 -2.81
N ASP A 25 9.08 16.55 -2.95
CA ASP A 25 9.57 17.40 -1.85
C ASP A 25 10.01 16.64 -0.59
N GLY A 26 10.63 15.47 -0.78
CA GLY A 26 11.10 14.60 0.30
C GLY A 26 10.01 13.75 0.97
N TYR A 27 8.76 13.87 0.53
CA TYR A 27 7.71 12.95 0.94
C TYR A 27 7.99 11.54 0.38
N GLN A 28 7.93 10.54 1.25
CA GLN A 28 8.00 9.14 0.87
C GLN A 28 6.64 8.50 1.20
N PRO A 29 5.86 8.06 0.18
CA PRO A 29 4.60 7.37 0.41
C PRO A 29 4.81 6.16 1.35
N PRO A 30 4.16 6.12 2.52
CA PRO A 30 4.35 5.02 3.45
C PRO A 30 3.62 3.77 2.98
N SER A 31 4.26 2.62 3.14
CA SER A 31 3.58 1.32 2.96
C SER A 31 2.78 0.99 4.21
N ILE A 32 1.57 0.44 4.04
CA ILE A 32 0.76 -0.04 5.18
C ILE A 32 1.51 -1.13 5.95
N LEU A 33 2.39 -1.88 5.27
CA LEU A 33 3.18 -2.96 5.83
C LEU A 33 4.30 -2.49 6.77
N GLN A 34 4.57 -1.18 6.83
CA GLN A 34 5.47 -0.59 7.83
C GLN A 34 4.84 -0.48 9.22
N ALA A 35 3.51 -0.51 9.31
CA ALA A 35 2.82 -0.48 10.59
C ALA A 35 2.92 -1.83 11.31
N GLU A 36 3.12 -1.78 12.63
CA GLU A 36 3.17 -2.98 13.47
C GLU A 36 1.86 -3.77 13.39
N GLY A 37 1.97 -5.10 13.25
CA GLY A 37 0.80 -5.99 13.10
C GLY A 37 0.08 -5.90 11.75
N ALA A 38 0.51 -5.03 10.81
CA ALA A 38 -0.19 -4.86 9.53
C ALA A 38 -0.29 -6.15 8.72
N LYS A 39 0.73 -7.01 8.76
CA LYS A 39 0.75 -8.29 8.04
C LYS A 39 -0.33 -9.28 8.49
N GLU A 40 -0.93 -9.07 9.66
CA GLU A 40 -2.02 -9.92 10.17
C GLU A 40 -3.38 -9.57 9.54
N VAL A 41 -3.55 -8.31 9.10
CA VAL A 41 -4.87 -7.75 8.74
C VAL A 41 -4.89 -6.92 7.46
N ALA A 42 -3.76 -6.75 6.78
CA ALA A 42 -3.65 -5.89 5.60
C ALA A 42 -2.98 -6.61 4.42
N VAL A 43 -3.48 -6.29 3.22
CA VAL A 43 -2.84 -6.59 1.94
C VAL A 43 -2.55 -5.27 1.24
N GLU A 44 -1.35 -5.15 0.67
CA GLU A 44 -0.96 -3.99 -0.14
C GLU A 44 -0.88 -4.37 -1.61
N LEU A 45 -1.50 -3.55 -2.46
CA LEU A 45 -1.45 -3.68 -3.91
C LEU A 45 -0.47 -2.66 -4.45
N TYR A 46 0.37 -3.11 -5.38
CA TYR A 46 1.29 -2.26 -6.12
C TYR A 46 1.15 -2.57 -7.61
N SER A 47 1.46 -1.60 -8.47
CA SER A 47 1.52 -1.84 -9.91
C SER A 47 2.64 -1.07 -10.57
N MET A 48 3.28 -1.71 -11.55
CA MET A 48 4.32 -1.10 -12.37
C MET A 48 3.79 -0.06 -13.38
N THR A 49 2.47 0.14 -13.44
CA THR A 49 1.79 1.08 -14.35
C THR A 49 2.32 2.51 -14.20
N LYS A 50 2.57 2.96 -12.96
CA LYS A 50 2.86 4.36 -12.64
C LYS A 50 4.36 4.62 -12.51
N SER A 51 5.05 3.80 -11.72
CA SER A 51 6.48 3.97 -11.48
C SER A 51 7.34 3.66 -12.70
N PHE A 52 6.91 2.73 -13.56
CA PHE A 52 7.70 2.26 -14.71
C PHE A 52 7.06 2.56 -16.07
N SER A 53 6.00 3.36 -16.12
CA SER A 53 5.26 3.66 -17.37
C SER A 53 4.78 2.41 -18.14
N MET A 54 4.51 1.30 -17.44
CA MET A 54 4.17 0.00 -18.05
C MET A 54 2.65 -0.28 -18.08
N ALA A 55 1.83 0.76 -18.25
CA ALA A 55 0.37 0.63 -18.24
C ALA A 55 -0.18 -0.43 -19.21
N GLY A 56 0.49 -0.62 -20.36
CA GLY A 56 0.12 -1.61 -21.37
C GLY A 56 0.51 -3.05 -21.06
N TRP A 57 1.43 -3.28 -20.11
CA TRP A 57 2.02 -4.59 -19.83
C TRP A 57 1.19 -5.43 -18.86
N ARG A 58 0.26 -4.78 -18.13
CA ARG A 58 -0.68 -5.44 -17.21
C ARG A 58 0.02 -6.27 -16.12
N VAL A 59 1.03 -5.67 -15.49
CA VAL A 59 1.79 -6.27 -14.37
C VAL A 59 1.56 -5.48 -13.09
N ALA A 60 1.36 -6.23 -12.00
CA ALA A 60 1.19 -5.75 -10.64
C ALA A 60 2.22 -6.44 -9.74
#